data_AF-A0A1S4CF21-F1
#
_entry.id   AF-A0A1S4CF21-F1
#
_cell.length_a   1.000
_cell.length_b   1.000
_cell.length_c   1.000
_cell.angle_alpha   90.00
_cell.angle_beta   90.00
_cell.angle_gamma   90.00
#
_symmetry.space_group_name_H-M   'P 1'
#
loop_
_entity.id
_entity.type
_entity.pdbx_description
1 polymer ?
#
loop_
_entity_poly.entity_id
_entity_poly.type
_entity_poly.pdbx_seq_one_letter_code
_entity_poly.pdbx_strand_id
1 'polypeptide(L)'
;MAIMYVWMEVESTKFDTPGFNLSFEIALKPLFFGVATDEAAVTENEEKLGKVLDVYESRLKESKYLGGESFTLADLHHIPVVNYLMGTKVKSLFDCRPHVSDWCADILARPAWSKALDYLSAETEKLPHEYGLCISRLINMG
;
A
#
# COMPACT_ATOMS: atom_id res chain seq x y z
N MET A 1 6.96 -9.09 -20.65
CA MET A 1 7.39 -9.99 -19.57
C MET A 1 8.65 -9.50 -18.84
N ALA A 2 9.76 -9.16 -19.50
CA ALA A 2 10.97 -8.70 -18.81
C ALA A 2 10.74 -7.45 -17.92
N ILE A 3 10.02 -6.45 -18.44
CA ILE A 3 9.71 -5.22 -17.69
C ILE A 3 8.85 -5.47 -16.44
N MET A 4 7.94 -6.44 -16.50
CA MET A 4 7.11 -6.82 -15.34
C MET A 4 8.01 -7.33 -14.19
N TYR A 5 8.96 -8.22 -14.48
CA TYR A 5 9.89 -8.72 -13.46
C TYR A 5 10.76 -7.61 -12.86
N VAL A 6 11.19 -6.64 -13.67
CA VAL A 6 11.92 -5.47 -13.14
C VAL A 6 11.09 -4.73 -12.11
N TRP A 7 9.82 -4.45 -12.41
CA TRP A 7 8.96 -3.72 -11.47
C TRP A 7 8.51 -4.53 -10.26
N MET A 8 8.45 -5.86 -10.38
CA MET A 8 8.30 -6.75 -9.22
C MET A 8 9.52 -6.68 -8.28
N GLU A 9 10.74 -6.65 -8.82
CA GLU A 9 11.95 -6.50 -7.99
C GLU A 9 12.06 -5.08 -7.40
N VAL A 10 11.59 -4.05 -8.11
CA VAL A 10 11.51 -2.69 -7.57
C VAL A 10 10.49 -2.63 -6.43
N GLU A 11 9.36 -3.32 -6.54
CA GLU A 11 8.38 -3.45 -5.47
C GLU A 11 9.03 -4.04 -4.21
N SER A 12 9.59 -5.25 -4.32
CA SER A 12 10.15 -5.99 -3.19
C SER A 12 11.36 -5.32 -2.54
N THR A 13 12.20 -4.63 -3.32
CA THR A 13 13.48 -4.10 -2.82
C THR A 13 13.48 -2.60 -2.53
N LYS A 14 12.52 -1.83 -3.07
CA LYS A 14 12.47 -0.36 -2.93
C LYS A 14 11.20 0.15 -2.30
N PHE A 15 10.04 -0.42 -2.65
CA PHE A 15 8.75 0.07 -2.17
C PHE A 15 8.31 -0.60 -0.87
N ASP A 16 8.40 -1.95 -0.80
CA ASP A 16 7.85 -2.74 0.30
C ASP A 16 8.44 -2.32 1.65
N THR A 17 9.76 -2.20 1.75
CA THR A 17 10.42 -1.87 3.04
C THR A 17 9.93 -0.55 3.65
N PRO A 18 10.01 0.63 2.98
CA PRO A 18 9.51 1.86 3.57
C PRO A 18 7.97 1.88 3.70
N GLY A 19 7.23 1.27 2.77
CA GLY A 19 5.76 1.21 2.84
C GLY A 19 5.24 0.35 4.00
N PHE A 20 5.86 -0.80 4.25
CA PHE A 20 5.59 -1.66 5.38
C PHE A 20 5.97 -0.98 6.70
N ASN A 21 7.14 -0.36 6.78
CA ASN A 21 7.56 0.36 8.00
C ASN A 21 6.56 1.47 8.37
N LEU A 22 6.07 2.24 7.39
CA LEU A 22 5.03 3.25 7.62
C LEU A 22 3.72 2.64 8.09
N SER A 23 3.27 1.58 7.42
CA SER A 23 2.06 0.83 7.83
C SER A 23 2.22 0.28 9.24
N PHE A 24 3.41 -0.18 9.61
CA PHE A 24 3.72 -0.71 10.92
C PHE A 24 3.68 0.36 12.00
N GLU A 25 4.36 1.50 11.79
CA GLU A 25 4.41 2.60 12.77
C GLU A 25 3.05 3.26 12.98
N ILE A 26 2.29 3.49 11.91
CA ILE A 26 1.06 4.31 11.95
C ILE A 26 -0.18 3.46 12.24
N ALA A 27 -0.26 2.24 11.68
CA ALA A 27 -1.43 1.38 11.81
C ALA A 27 -1.18 0.22 12.77
N LEU A 28 -0.18 -0.63 12.50
CA LEU A 28 -0.05 -1.90 13.22
C LEU A 28 0.36 -1.72 14.68
N LYS A 29 1.31 -0.83 14.98
CA LYS A 29 1.77 -0.53 16.34
C LYS A 29 0.64 -0.06 17.26
N PRO A 30 -0.14 0.99 16.89
CA PRO A 30 -1.24 1.43 17.72
C PRO A 30 -2.37 0.40 17.82
N LEU A 31 -2.73 -0.27 16.71
CA LEU A 31 -3.88 -1.18 16.69
C LEU A 31 -3.60 -2.48 17.44
N PHE A 32 -2.43 -3.11 17.26
CA PHE A 32 -2.16 -4.46 17.79
C PHE A 32 -1.34 -4.47 19.08
N PHE A 33 -0.52 -3.45 19.31
CA PHE A 33 0.40 -3.42 20.46
C PHE A 33 0.10 -2.29 21.44
N GLY A 34 -0.80 -1.34 21.10
CA GLY A 34 -1.06 -0.17 21.92
C GLY A 34 0.15 0.75 22.08
N VAL A 35 1.13 0.63 21.17
CA VAL A 35 2.37 1.41 21.20
C VAL A 35 2.18 2.66 20.32
N ALA A 36 2.59 3.81 20.83
CA ALA A 36 2.53 5.06 20.09
C ALA A 36 3.48 5.03 18.87
N THR A 37 3.07 5.74 17.81
CA THR A 37 3.84 5.91 16.58
C THR A 37 5.14 6.66 16.86
N ASP A 38 6.25 6.16 16.32
CA ASP A 38 7.52 6.89 16.31
C ASP A 38 7.55 7.87 15.12
N GLU A 39 7.34 9.15 15.41
CA GLU A 39 7.30 10.20 14.38
C GLU A 39 8.64 10.40 13.67
N ALA A 40 9.77 10.07 14.29
CA ALA A 40 11.07 10.14 13.63
C ALA A 40 11.21 9.02 12.60
N ALA A 41 10.79 7.80 12.96
CA ALA A 41 10.75 6.66 12.04
C ALA A 41 9.76 6.90 10.89
N VAL A 42 8.60 7.51 11.15
CA VAL A 42 7.65 7.91 10.11
C VAL A 42 8.30 8.90 9.13
N THR A 43 8.86 10.00 9.63
CA THR A 43 9.50 11.03 8.78
C THR A 43 10.59 10.42 7.89
N GLU A 44 11.46 9.57 8.46
CA GLU A 44 12.52 8.90 7.69
C GLU A 44 11.97 8.02 6.56
N ASN A 45 10.91 7.25 6.82
CA ASN A 45 10.33 6.36 5.82
C ASN A 45 9.46 7.12 4.80
N GLU A 46 8.82 8.23 5.18
CA GLU A 46 8.12 9.13 4.24
C GLU A 46 9.09 9.71 3.21
N GLU A 47 10.29 10.14 3.63
CA GLU A 47 11.33 10.62 2.71
C GLU A 47 11.81 9.52 1.75
N LYS A 48 12.01 8.30 2.25
CA LYS A 48 12.43 7.15 1.43
C LYS A 48 11.34 6.78 0.42
N LEU A 49 10.10 6.65 0.89
CA LEU A 49 8.95 6.31 0.05
C LEU A 49 8.70 7.40 -1.00
N GLY A 50 8.77 8.69 -0.62
CA GLY A 50 8.62 9.80 -1.54
C GLY A 50 9.57 9.73 -2.73
N LYS A 51 10.85 9.44 -2.50
CA LYS A 51 11.85 9.27 -3.58
C LYS A 51 11.51 8.10 -4.51
N VAL A 52 10.97 7.01 -3.97
CA VAL A 52 10.50 5.87 -4.78
C VAL A 52 9.29 6.29 -5.61
N LEU A 53 8.33 6.99 -5.01
CA LEU A 53 7.14 7.47 -5.69
C LEU A 53 7.46 8.51 -6.79
N ASP A 54 8.54 9.29 -6.68
CA ASP A 54 9.01 10.18 -7.77
C ASP A 54 9.44 9.39 -9.02
N VAL A 55 10.06 8.23 -8.82
CA VAL A 55 10.40 7.32 -9.91
C VAL A 55 9.15 6.69 -10.51
N TYR A 56 8.17 6.35 -9.66
CA TYR A 56 6.89 5.77 -10.10
C TYR A 56 6.09 6.79 -10.90
N GLU A 57 6.04 8.05 -10.47
CA GLU A 57 5.38 9.14 -11.19
C GLU A 57 5.96 9.31 -12.59
N SER A 58 7.29 9.28 -12.70
CA SER A 58 7.98 9.33 -14.01
C SER A 58 7.63 8.12 -14.87
N ARG A 59 7.55 6.91 -14.29
CA ARG A 59 7.18 5.69 -15.00
C ARG A 59 5.73 5.72 -15.48
N LEU A 60 4.81 6.11 -14.61
CA LEU A 60 3.36 6.09 -14.85
C LEU A 60 2.91 7.22 -15.78
N LYS A 61 3.74 8.26 -15.92
CA LYS A 61 3.59 9.24 -17.00
C LYS A 61 3.80 8.63 -18.39
N GLU A 62 4.68 7.64 -18.52
CA GLU A 62 5.02 7.01 -19.81
C GLU A 62 4.17 5.78 -20.12
N SER A 63 3.57 5.16 -19.12
CA SER A 63 2.83 3.91 -19.28
C SER A 63 1.71 3.79 -18.25
N LYS A 64 0.59 3.19 -18.64
CA LYS A 64 -0.59 3.11 -17.76
C LYS A 64 -0.34 2.36 -16.43
N TYR A 65 0.52 1.34 -16.46
CA TYR A 65 0.89 0.52 -15.30
C TYR A 65 2.41 0.37 -15.22
N LEU A 66 2.92 -0.08 -14.07
CA LEU A 66 4.37 -0.23 -13.87
C LEU A 66 4.95 -1.20 -14.90
N GLY A 67 4.27 -2.33 -15.12
CA GLY A 67 4.65 -3.36 -16.08
C GLY A 67 4.36 -3.04 -17.56
N GLY A 68 3.74 -1.91 -17.90
CA GLY A 68 3.34 -1.57 -19.27
C GLY A 68 1.89 -1.11 -19.38
N GLU A 69 1.25 -1.35 -20.53
CA GLU A 69 -0.11 -0.88 -20.81
C GLU A 69 -1.23 -1.72 -20.18
N SER A 70 -0.89 -2.79 -19.46
CA SER A 70 -1.86 -3.69 -18.84
C SER A 70 -1.49 -3.97 -17.39
N PHE A 71 -2.49 -4.17 -16.55
CA PHE A 71 -2.33 -4.57 -15.15
C PHE A 71 -1.60 -5.92 -15.07
N THR A 72 -0.55 -5.99 -14.25
CA THR A 72 0.27 -7.20 -14.09
C THR A 72 0.53 -7.52 -12.61
N LEU A 73 1.28 -8.60 -12.35
CA LEU A 73 1.76 -8.92 -11.00
C LEU A 73 2.59 -7.79 -10.39
N ALA A 74 3.30 -7.03 -11.23
CA ALA A 74 4.07 -5.88 -10.78
C ALA A 74 3.20 -4.80 -10.13
N ASP A 75 1.92 -4.67 -10.50
CA ASP A 75 0.99 -3.72 -9.89
C ASP A 75 0.20 -4.36 -8.74
N LEU A 76 -0.11 -5.66 -8.88
CA LEU A 76 -0.85 -6.43 -7.89
C LEU A 76 -0.13 -6.48 -6.54
N HIS A 77 1.20 -6.65 -6.54
CA HIS A 77 1.96 -6.81 -5.31
C HIS A 77 1.92 -5.57 -4.41
N HIS A 78 1.75 -4.36 -4.97
CA HIS A 78 1.64 -3.13 -4.19
C HIS A 78 0.32 -2.97 -3.46
N ILE A 79 -0.75 -3.60 -3.95
CA ILE A 79 -2.13 -3.33 -3.53
C ILE A 79 -2.31 -3.40 -2.00
N PRO A 80 -1.82 -4.43 -1.28
CA PRO A 80 -2.03 -4.50 0.17
C PRO A 80 -1.41 -3.32 0.94
N VAL A 81 -0.18 -2.96 0.62
CA VAL A 81 0.53 -1.85 1.29
C VAL A 81 -0.08 -0.51 0.91
N VAL A 82 -0.39 -0.31 -0.38
CA VAL A 82 -1.07 0.91 -0.85
C VAL A 82 -2.42 1.08 -0.13
N ASN A 83 -3.23 0.02 -0.02
CA ASN A 83 -4.52 0.06 0.68
C ASN A 83 -4.37 0.56 2.13
N TYR A 84 -3.38 0.05 2.87
CA TYR A 84 -3.15 0.51 4.24
C TYR A 84 -2.72 1.97 4.30
N LEU A 85 -1.80 2.40 3.44
CA LEU A 85 -1.27 3.75 3.45
C LEU A 85 -2.31 4.80 3.04
N MET A 86 -3.25 4.44 2.16
CA MET A 86 -4.36 5.33 1.78
C MET A 86 -5.26 5.71 2.96
N GLY A 87 -5.30 4.90 4.01
CA GLY A 87 -6.01 5.20 5.26
C GLY A 87 -5.25 6.05 6.27
N THR A 88 -4.09 6.58 5.90
CA THR A 88 -3.20 7.30 6.82
C THR A 88 -2.82 8.68 6.30
N LYS A 89 -2.09 9.46 7.12
CA LYS A 89 -1.51 10.75 6.70
C LYS A 89 -0.55 10.62 5.51
N VAL A 90 0.02 9.43 5.29
CA VAL A 90 0.93 9.12 4.17
C VAL A 90 0.23 9.22 2.82
N LYS A 91 -1.12 9.11 2.78
CA LYS A 91 -1.93 9.32 1.57
C LYS A 91 -1.52 10.58 0.81
N SER A 92 -1.16 11.64 1.51
CA SER A 92 -0.70 12.90 0.92
C SER A 92 0.52 12.77 0.00
N LEU A 93 1.40 11.78 0.23
CA LEU A 93 2.54 11.47 -0.66
C LEU A 93 2.09 10.85 -1.98
N PHE A 94 0.97 10.14 -2.01
CA PHE A 94 0.42 9.60 -3.25
C PHE A 94 -0.37 10.69 -3.98
N ASP A 95 -1.22 11.43 -3.27
CA ASP A 95 -2.09 12.46 -3.84
C ASP A 95 -1.31 13.61 -4.51
N CYS A 96 -0.10 13.93 -4.04
CA CYS A 96 0.72 14.99 -4.64
C CYS A 96 1.37 14.60 -5.98
N ARG A 97 1.20 13.34 -6.42
CA ARG A 97 1.76 12.76 -7.64
C ARG A 97 0.61 12.25 -8.52
N PRO A 98 0.13 13.02 -9.51
CA PRO A 98 -1.13 12.73 -10.19
C PRO A 98 -1.15 11.36 -10.89
N HIS A 99 -0.07 10.92 -11.55
CA HIS A 99 -0.07 9.62 -12.24
C HIS A 99 -0.03 8.46 -11.25
N VAL A 100 0.71 8.61 -10.15
CA VAL A 100 0.69 7.66 -9.01
C VAL A 100 -0.70 7.61 -8.38
N SER A 101 -1.33 8.75 -8.12
CA SER A 101 -2.67 8.84 -7.54
C SER A 101 -3.71 8.12 -8.41
N ASP A 102 -3.70 8.38 -9.72
CA ASP A 102 -4.59 7.73 -10.69
C ASP A 102 -4.35 6.22 -10.75
N TRP A 103 -3.08 5.78 -10.75
CA TRP A 103 -2.72 4.37 -10.68
C TRP A 103 -3.22 3.71 -9.39
N CYS A 104 -3.05 4.34 -8.23
CA CYS A 104 -3.56 3.84 -6.96
C CYS A 104 -5.09 3.68 -6.99
N ALA A 105 -5.80 4.68 -7.51
CA ALA A 105 -7.26 4.61 -7.64
C ALA A 105 -7.69 3.44 -8.54
N ASP A 106 -7.00 3.22 -9.66
CA ASP A 106 -7.32 2.13 -10.60
C ASP A 106 -7.04 0.74 -10.02
N ILE A 107 -5.89 0.51 -9.36
CA ILE A 107 -5.55 -0.80 -8.80
C ILE A 107 -6.44 -1.18 -7.60
N LEU A 108 -6.84 -0.19 -6.77
CA LEU A 108 -7.70 -0.41 -5.60
C LEU A 108 -9.17 -0.61 -5.99
N ALA A 109 -9.63 0.00 -7.10
CA ALA A 109 -10.99 -0.16 -7.60
C ALA A 109 -11.28 -1.53 -8.23
N ARG A 110 -10.28 -2.42 -8.34
CA ARG A 110 -10.44 -3.70 -9.03
C ARG A 110 -11.38 -4.63 -8.24
N PRO A 111 -12.38 -5.26 -8.90
CA PRO A 111 -13.31 -6.17 -8.22
C PRO A 111 -12.63 -7.34 -7.49
N ALA A 112 -11.49 -7.80 -8.00
CA ALA A 112 -10.71 -8.85 -7.35
C ALA A 112 -10.14 -8.41 -5.99
N TRP A 113 -9.78 -7.13 -5.84
CA TRP A 113 -9.30 -6.59 -4.57
C TRP A 113 -10.43 -6.49 -3.55
N SER A 114 -11.58 -5.93 -3.96
CA SER A 114 -12.79 -5.90 -3.12
C SER A 114 -13.17 -7.31 -2.63
N LYS A 115 -13.13 -8.32 -3.51
CA LYS A 115 -13.38 -9.71 -3.12
C LYS A 115 -12.36 -10.26 -2.11
N ALA A 116 -11.10 -9.83 -2.18
CA ALA A 116 -10.08 -10.20 -1.21
C ALA A 116 -10.37 -9.57 0.16
N LEU A 117 -10.78 -8.29 0.19
CA LEU A 117 -11.19 -7.60 1.42
C LEU A 117 -12.44 -8.24 2.04
N ASP A 118 -13.43 -8.64 1.24
CA ASP A 118 -14.62 -9.36 1.71
C ASP A 118 -14.24 -10.69 2.36
N TYR A 119 -13.34 -11.44 1.72
CA TYR A 119 -12.85 -12.71 2.26
C TYR A 119 -12.11 -12.51 3.58
N LEU A 120 -11.22 -11.52 3.66
CA LEU A 120 -10.50 -11.18 4.89
C LEU A 120 -11.45 -10.74 6.00
N SER A 121 -12.49 -9.97 5.67
CA SER A 121 -13.51 -9.54 6.63
C SER A 121 -14.28 -10.74 7.19
N ALA A 122 -14.72 -11.65 6.33
CA ALA A 122 -15.43 -12.86 6.74
C ALA A 122 -14.56 -13.80 7.60
N GLU A 123 -13.24 -13.87 7.35
CA GLU A 123 -12.33 -14.64 8.20
C GLU A 123 -12.10 -13.96 9.54
N THR A 124 -12.05 -12.62 9.55
CA THR A 124 -11.87 -11.82 10.76
C THR A 124 -13.02 -11.97 11.74
N GLU A 125 -14.26 -12.14 11.25
CA GLU A 125 -15.45 -12.39 12.08
C GLU A 125 -15.39 -13.70 12.86
N LYS A 126 -14.56 -14.66 12.43
CA LYS A 126 -14.38 -15.96 13.12
C LYS A 126 -13.39 -15.88 14.27
N LEU A 127 -12.60 -14.82 14.35
CA LEU A 127 -11.58 -14.63 15.38
C LEU A 127 -12.21 -14.15 16.69
N PRO A 128 -11.58 -14.39 17.86
CA PRO A 128 -12.02 -13.79 19.11
C PRO A 128 -12.09 -12.26 18.98
N HIS A 129 -13.11 -11.65 19.61
CA HIS A 129 -13.47 -10.24 19.44
C HIS A 129 -12.28 -9.26 19.55
N GLU A 130 -11.36 -9.52 20.49
CA GLU A 130 -10.16 -8.70 20.72
C GLU A 130 -9.19 -8.68 19.52
N TYR A 131 -9.03 -9.80 18.81
CA TYR A 131 -8.20 -9.87 17.61
C TYR A 131 -8.98 -9.42 16.37
N GLY A 132 -10.26 -9.77 16.29
CA GLY A 132 -11.14 -9.44 15.17
C GLY A 132 -11.29 -7.93 14.98
N LEU A 133 -11.44 -7.17 16.07
CA LEU A 133 -11.61 -5.71 15.98
C LEU A 133 -10.38 -5.00 15.39
N CYS A 134 -9.17 -5.44 15.76
CA CYS A 134 -7.92 -4.83 15.28
C CYS A 134 -7.72 -5.10 13.79
N ILE A 135 -7.96 -6.34 13.35
CA ILE A 135 -7.82 -6.74 11.94
C ILE A 135 -8.92 -6.08 11.09
N SER A 136 -10.17 -6.03 11.58
CA SER A 136 -11.27 -5.36 10.90
C SER A 136 -10.97 -3.88 10.68
N ARG A 137 -10.42 -3.20 11.69
CA ARG A 137 -9.96 -1.80 11.53
C ARG A 137 -8.88 -1.65 10.48
N LEU A 138 -7.91 -2.57 10.45
CA LEU A 138 -6.80 -2.55 9.48
C LEU A 138 -7.29 -2.76 8.03
N ILE A 139 -8.20 -3.72 7.81
CA ILE A 139 -8.77 -4.04 6.48
C ILE A 139 -9.47 -2.82 5.89
N ASN A 140 -10.24 -2.10 6.72
CA ASN A 140 -11.09 -0.98 6.31
C ASN A 140 -10.39 0.39 6.34
N MET A 141 -9.06 0.42 6.34
CA MET A 141 -8.31 1.69 6.30
C MET A 141 -8.32 2.34 4.92
N GLY A 142 -8.32 1.55 3.84
CA GLY A 142 -8.21 2.01 2.45
C GLY A 142 -9.52 2.43 1.80
#